data_AF-A0A9E5LTP3-F1
#
_entry.id   AF-A0A9E5LTP3-F1
#
_cell.length_a   1.000
_cell.length_b   1.000
_cell.length_c   1.000
_cell.angle_alpha   90.00
_cell.angle_beta   90.00
_cell.angle_gamma   90.00
#
_symmetry.space_group_name_H-M   'P 1'
#
loop_
_entity.id
_entity.type
_entity.pdbx_description
1 polymer ?
#
loop_
_entity_poly.entity_id
_entity_poly.type
_entity_poly.pdbx_seq_one_letter_code
_entity_poly.pdbx_strand_id
1 'polypeptide(L)'
;MSSVLRRHSSSQSGRSLNLPEHSPKFVRRFTVAKKSTLSTNARRALVISYVNQGLVHSQNDLVELLRDEGIDVTQATASRDLEEIGAVRGRDQGGLLRYQFLTESNENRSRFSRASEELVLSIVASGNLVVLKTPAGGAQLLASALDRAAANGRLATLIGTIAGDDTVLAISKSANGGKSLSQQLTNFINGNQKSISKGVR
;
A
#
# COMPACT_ATOMS: atom_id res chain seq x y z
N MET A 1 -51.50 43.62 -62.13
CA MET A 1 -51.03 44.86 -61.50
C MET A 1 -49.57 44.65 -61.17
N SER A 2 -48.71 44.91 -62.16
CA SER A 2 -47.86 46.11 -62.23
C SER A 2 -46.61 45.91 -61.38
N SER A 3 -45.48 45.54 -62.00
CA SER A 3 -44.48 46.46 -62.58
C SER A 3 -43.47 46.88 -61.50
N VAL A 4 -42.15 46.95 -61.67
CA VAL A 4 -41.30 47.05 -62.87
C VAL A 4 -39.84 47.14 -62.34
N LEU A 5 -38.91 46.41 -62.98
CA LEU A 5 -37.52 46.79 -63.35
C LEU A 5 -36.47 47.12 -62.25
N ARG A 6 -35.14 47.00 -62.44
CA ARG A 6 -34.23 46.90 -63.62
C ARG A 6 -32.89 46.32 -63.10
N ARG A 7 -32.28 45.32 -63.78
CA ARG A 7 -31.09 45.38 -64.69
C ARG A 7 -29.78 45.87 -64.03
N HIS A 8 -28.63 45.20 -64.14
CA HIS A 8 -27.81 44.90 -65.35
C HIS A 8 -26.86 43.69 -65.08
N SER A 9 -26.72 42.64 -65.91
CA SER A 9 -25.80 42.47 -67.07
C SER A 9 -24.42 43.12 -66.90
N SER A 10 -23.27 42.46 -67.04
CA SER A 10 -22.60 42.06 -68.30
C SER A 10 -21.26 41.39 -67.87
N SER A 11 -20.88 40.19 -68.31
CA SER A 11 -20.29 39.79 -69.61
C SER A 11 -18.76 39.63 -69.58
N GLN A 12 -18.31 38.47 -70.07
CA GLN A 12 -17.02 38.23 -70.77
C GLN A 12 -15.73 38.32 -69.93
N SER A 13 -14.59 37.72 -70.27
CA SER A 13 -14.15 36.64 -71.18
C SER A 13 -12.63 36.50 -70.97
N GLY A 14 -12.01 35.42 -71.45
CA GLY A 14 -10.54 35.31 -71.60
C GLY A 14 -9.87 34.52 -70.47
N ARG A 15 -9.56 33.23 -70.58
CA ARG A 15 -8.68 32.49 -71.51
C ARG A 15 -7.20 32.86 -71.35
N SER A 16 -6.41 31.89 -70.86
CA SER A 16 -4.93 31.71 -70.95
C SER A 16 -4.43 31.12 -69.62
N LEU A 17 -3.44 30.23 -69.51
CA LEU A 17 -2.53 29.54 -70.42
C LEU A 17 -1.89 28.41 -69.56
N ASN A 18 -1.45 27.32 -70.19
CA ASN A 18 -0.87 26.14 -69.55
C ASN A 18 0.60 26.31 -69.10
N LEU A 19 0.94 25.73 -67.92
CA LEU A 19 2.16 24.98 -67.50
C LEU A 19 3.53 25.72 -67.45
N PRO A 20 4.59 25.14 -66.82
CA PRO A 20 4.73 24.43 -65.52
C PRO A 20 5.89 25.02 -64.65
N GLU A 21 5.99 24.77 -63.34
CA GLU A 21 7.32 24.66 -62.66
C GLU A 21 7.28 24.20 -61.19
N HIS A 22 8.43 23.69 -60.77
CA HIS A 22 8.76 22.92 -59.58
C HIS A 22 8.62 23.64 -58.20
N SER A 23 8.36 22.79 -57.19
CA SER A 23 8.28 22.96 -55.74
C SER A 23 9.29 23.90 -55.03
N PRO A 24 8.94 24.34 -53.80
CA PRO A 24 9.77 23.90 -52.68
C PRO A 24 8.96 23.28 -51.53
N LYS A 25 9.52 22.21 -50.96
CA LYS A 25 9.06 21.48 -49.79
C LYS A 25 9.08 22.38 -48.55
N PHE A 26 7.91 22.66 -47.95
CA PHE A 26 7.86 23.24 -46.61
C PHE A 26 7.70 22.13 -45.57
N VAL A 27 8.83 21.76 -44.97
CA VAL A 27 8.95 20.84 -43.85
C VAL A 27 8.18 21.44 -42.66
N ARG A 28 7.07 20.81 -42.26
CA ARG A 28 6.44 21.15 -40.97
C ARG A 28 7.35 20.66 -39.84
N ARG A 29 7.97 21.63 -39.20
CA ARG A 29 8.85 21.54 -38.03
C ARG A 29 8.11 20.83 -36.88
N PHE A 30 8.78 19.83 -36.32
CA PHE A 30 8.40 19.09 -35.13
C PHE A 30 8.04 20.00 -33.96
N THR A 31 6.94 19.69 -33.26
CA THR A 31 6.81 19.97 -31.83
C THR A 31 6.77 18.63 -31.13
N VAL A 32 7.94 18.15 -30.71
CA VAL A 32 8.05 17.01 -29.79
C VAL A 32 7.57 17.51 -28.43
N ALA A 33 6.55 16.87 -27.87
CA ALA A 33 6.06 17.15 -26.53
C ALA A 33 7.20 17.02 -25.50
N LYS A 34 7.26 17.97 -24.58
CA LYS A 34 8.34 18.16 -23.60
C LYS A 34 8.33 16.99 -22.60
N LYS A 35 9.35 16.12 -22.65
CA LYS A 35 9.60 15.08 -21.63
C LYS A 35 9.85 15.79 -20.29
N SER A 36 8.85 15.83 -19.41
CA SER A 36 8.98 16.49 -18.12
C SER A 36 9.78 15.58 -17.20
N THR A 37 11.08 15.83 -17.07
CA THR A 37 11.94 15.05 -16.17
C THR A 37 11.75 15.60 -14.76
N LEU A 38 10.76 15.07 -14.04
CA LEU A 38 10.66 15.29 -12.60
C LEU A 38 11.95 14.76 -11.94
N SER A 39 12.48 15.46 -10.94
CA SER A 39 13.65 14.97 -10.21
C SER A 39 13.31 13.66 -9.50
N THR A 40 14.29 12.78 -9.30
CA THR A 40 14.10 11.51 -8.60
C THR A 40 13.45 11.71 -7.22
N ASN A 41 13.86 12.74 -6.48
CA ASN A 41 13.30 13.05 -5.16
C ASN A 41 11.83 13.50 -5.25
N ALA A 42 11.50 14.37 -6.21
CA ALA A 42 10.12 14.80 -6.42
C ALA A 42 9.24 13.63 -6.85
N ARG A 43 9.77 12.72 -7.68
CA ARG A 43 9.04 11.54 -8.12
C ARG A 43 8.77 10.60 -6.95
N ARG A 44 9.80 10.32 -6.13
CA ARG A 44 9.65 9.49 -4.92
C ARG A 44 8.67 10.10 -3.92
N ALA A 45 8.60 11.43 -3.81
CA ALA A 45 7.58 12.08 -2.99
C ALA A 45 6.14 11.80 -3.48
N LEU A 46 5.92 11.78 -4.80
CA LEU A 46 4.65 11.34 -5.39
C LEU A 46 4.40 9.83 -5.16
N VAL A 47 5.42 8.98 -5.33
CA VAL A 47 5.28 7.55 -5.04
C VAL A 47 4.86 7.32 -3.58
N ILE A 48 5.47 8.04 -2.64
CA ILE A 48 5.10 8.00 -1.21
C ILE A 48 3.63 8.40 -1.02
N SER A 49 3.14 9.44 -1.71
CA SER A 49 1.75 9.88 -1.60
C SER A 49 0.79 8.81 -2.11
N TYR A 50 1.08 8.17 -3.26
CA TYR A 50 0.26 7.09 -3.82
C TYR A 50 0.23 5.83 -2.95
N VAL A 51 1.38 5.46 -2.37
CA VAL A 51 1.46 4.33 -1.43
C VAL A 51 0.64 4.62 -0.16
N ASN A 52 0.71 5.83 0.39
CA ASN A 52 -0.08 6.22 1.57
C ASN A 52 -1.59 6.28 1.28
N GLN A 53 -1.99 6.67 0.07
CA GLN A 53 -3.37 6.63 -0.38
C GLN A 53 -3.87 5.22 -0.69
N GLY A 54 -2.97 4.23 -0.73
CA GLY A 54 -3.29 2.83 -0.98
C GLY A 54 -3.63 2.54 -2.44
N LEU A 55 -3.20 3.38 -3.38
CA LEU A 55 -3.51 3.26 -4.81
C LEU A 55 -2.62 2.25 -5.56
N VAL A 56 -1.50 1.85 -4.96
CA VAL A 56 -0.47 1.03 -5.61
C VAL A 56 -0.64 -0.44 -5.25
N HIS A 57 -1.40 -1.21 -6.05
CA HIS A 57 -1.57 -2.67 -5.83
C HIS A 57 -0.47 -3.49 -6.53
N SER A 58 0.11 -2.95 -7.60
CA SER A 58 1.20 -3.53 -8.38
C SER A 58 2.22 -2.47 -8.83
N GLN A 59 3.38 -2.92 -9.30
CA GLN A 59 4.38 -2.02 -9.89
C GLN A 59 3.89 -1.40 -11.21
N ASN A 60 3.02 -2.09 -11.95
CA ASN A 60 2.41 -1.53 -13.14
C ASN A 60 1.41 -0.42 -12.79
N ASP A 61 0.68 -0.54 -11.68
CA ASP A 61 -0.21 0.52 -11.22
C ASP A 61 0.58 1.80 -10.97
N LEU A 62 1.77 1.69 -10.37
CA LEU A 62 2.65 2.84 -10.15
C LEU A 62 3.14 3.45 -11.48
N VAL A 63 3.43 2.63 -12.49
CA VAL A 63 3.79 3.11 -13.83
C VAL A 63 2.64 3.89 -14.46
N GLU A 64 1.41 3.40 -14.34
CA GLU A 64 0.21 4.06 -14.87
C GLU A 64 -0.08 5.37 -14.12
N LEU A 65 -0.08 5.36 -12.79
CA LEU A 65 -0.28 6.56 -11.96
C LEU A 65 0.76 7.67 -12.23
N LEU A 66 2.02 7.29 -12.49
CA LEU A 66 3.05 8.27 -12.86
C LEU A 66 2.90 8.75 -14.29
N ARG A 67 2.45 7.89 -15.22
CA ARG A 67 2.17 8.28 -16.61
C ARG A 67 1.03 9.29 -16.67
N ASP A 68 -0.01 9.14 -15.86
CA ASP A 68 -1.15 10.06 -15.80
C ASP A 68 -0.72 11.47 -15.31
N GLU A 69 0.35 11.55 -14.52
CA GLU A 69 1.02 12.81 -14.13
C GLU A 69 2.04 13.32 -15.17
N GLY A 70 2.14 12.68 -16.34
CA GLY A 70 3.09 13.03 -17.40
C GLY A 70 4.55 12.60 -17.10
N ILE A 71 4.75 11.62 -16.23
CA ILE A 71 6.05 11.08 -15.81
C ILE A 71 6.21 9.65 -16.34
N ASP A 72 6.93 9.50 -17.46
CA ASP A 72 7.23 8.18 -18.00
C ASP A 72 8.34 7.48 -17.20
N VAL A 73 7.99 6.32 -16.63
CA VAL A 73 8.93 5.40 -15.97
C VAL A 73 8.77 3.97 -16.50
N THR A 74 9.81 3.16 -16.32
CA THR A 74 9.73 1.72 -16.55
C THR A 74 9.29 1.00 -15.29
N GLN A 75 8.80 -0.23 -15.42
CA GLN A 75 8.51 -1.09 -14.28
C GLN A 75 9.77 -1.32 -13.41
N ALA A 76 10.96 -1.40 -14.01
CA ALA A 76 12.22 -1.53 -13.26
C ALA A 76 12.53 -0.29 -12.41
N THR A 77 12.23 0.90 -12.94
CA THR A 77 12.34 2.16 -12.19
C THR A 77 11.32 2.23 -11.06
N ALA A 78 10.06 1.85 -11.33
CA ALA A 78 9.01 1.77 -10.32
C ALA A 78 9.34 0.78 -9.19
N SER A 79 9.91 -0.39 -9.52
CA SER A 79 10.40 -1.36 -8.53
C SER A 79 11.46 -0.75 -7.62
N ARG A 80 12.49 -0.12 -8.23
CA ARG A 80 13.57 0.52 -7.47
C ARG A 80 13.06 1.64 -6.57
N ASP A 81 12.17 2.50 -7.08
CA ASP A 81 11.62 3.58 -6.26
C ASP A 81 10.83 3.04 -5.07
N LEU A 82 10.04 1.97 -5.24
CA LEU A 82 9.30 1.31 -4.14
C LEU A 82 10.25 0.69 -3.10
N GLU A 83 11.32 0.03 -3.55
CA GLU A 83 12.35 -0.54 -2.69
C GLU A 83 13.09 0.55 -1.91
N GLU A 84 13.51 1.63 -2.58
CA GLU A 84 14.29 2.72 -1.99
C GLU A 84 13.49 3.55 -0.98
N ILE A 85 12.16 3.66 -1.14
CA ILE A 85 11.29 4.30 -0.13
C ILE A 85 10.87 3.32 0.97
N GLY A 86 11.23 2.03 0.88
CA GLY A 86 10.90 1.00 1.87
C GLY A 86 9.44 0.53 1.84
N ALA A 87 8.74 0.66 0.71
CA ALA A 87 7.39 0.14 0.55
C ALA A 87 7.44 -1.38 0.34
N VAL A 88 6.62 -2.12 1.08
CA VAL A 88 6.53 -3.58 0.96
C VAL A 88 5.15 -4.01 0.46
N ARG A 89 5.09 -5.13 -0.25
CA ARG A 89 3.84 -5.73 -0.69
C ARG A 89 3.22 -6.54 0.46
N GLY A 90 2.04 -6.13 0.92
CA GLY A 90 1.35 -6.75 2.05
C GLY A 90 -0.17 -6.70 1.89
N ARG A 91 -0.89 -7.44 2.75
CA ARG A 91 -2.34 -7.33 2.85
C ARG A 91 -2.70 -6.22 3.83
N ASP A 92 -3.57 -5.32 3.41
CA ASP A 92 -4.13 -4.29 4.28
C ASP A 92 -5.15 -4.87 5.27
N GLN A 93 -5.83 -3.99 6.04
CA GLN A 93 -6.84 -4.42 7.00
C GLN A 93 -8.08 -5.05 6.34
N GLY A 94 -8.37 -4.72 5.09
CA GLY A 94 -9.45 -5.30 4.28
C GLY A 94 -9.05 -6.59 3.55
N GLY A 95 -7.79 -7.02 3.67
CA GLY A 95 -7.26 -8.22 3.02
C GLY A 95 -6.80 -8.00 1.58
N LEU A 96 -6.84 -6.76 1.07
CA LEU A 96 -6.38 -6.37 -0.27
C LEU A 96 -4.84 -6.34 -0.31
N LEU A 97 -4.27 -6.96 -1.33
CA LEU A 97 -2.82 -7.01 -1.52
C LEU A 97 -2.35 -5.73 -2.21
N ARG A 98 -1.50 -4.95 -1.52
CA ARG A 98 -0.99 -3.68 -2.03
C ARG A 98 0.38 -3.32 -1.46
N TYR A 99 1.01 -2.31 -2.04
CA TYR A 99 2.20 -1.70 -1.44
C TYR A 99 1.80 -0.80 -0.28
N GLN A 100 2.56 -0.88 0.81
CA GLN A 100 2.34 -0.11 2.02
C GLN A 100 3.66 0.07 2.77
N PHE A 101 3.74 1.12 3.60
CA PHE A 101 4.79 1.21 4.60
C PHE A 101 4.46 0.31 5.78
N LEU A 102 5.48 -0.34 6.33
CA LEU A 102 5.33 -1.07 7.58
C LEU A 102 5.27 -0.03 8.71
N THR A 103 4.15 -0.02 9.42
CA THR A 103 4.11 0.57 10.76
C THR A 103 4.68 -0.46 11.73
N GLU A 104 5.19 -0.04 12.90
CA GLU A 104 5.69 -0.98 13.91
C GLU A 104 4.66 -2.08 14.23
N SER A 105 3.37 -1.74 14.23
CA SER A 105 2.27 -2.70 14.41
C SER A 105 2.18 -3.75 13.29
N ASN A 106 2.43 -3.37 12.03
CA ASN A 106 2.40 -4.26 10.87
C ASN A 106 3.64 -5.15 10.83
N GLU A 107 4.82 -4.61 11.16
CA GLU A 107 6.05 -5.40 11.34
C GLU A 107 5.84 -6.47 12.41
N ASN A 108 5.41 -6.06 13.59
CA ASN A 108 5.17 -6.97 14.71
C ASN A 108 4.08 -8.00 14.38
N ARG A 109 3.04 -7.65 13.62
CA ARG A 109 2.04 -8.63 13.16
C ARG A 109 2.63 -9.64 12.18
N SER A 110 3.45 -9.20 11.23
CA SER A 110 4.10 -10.08 10.26
C SER A 110 5.13 -11.01 10.92
N ARG A 111 5.92 -10.48 11.86
CA ARG A 111 6.87 -11.25 12.67
C ARG A 111 6.12 -12.24 13.56
N PHE A 112 5.03 -11.82 14.21
CA PHE A 112 4.21 -12.71 15.04
C PHE A 112 3.59 -13.83 14.21
N SER A 113 3.10 -13.53 13.01
CA SER A 113 2.55 -14.54 12.09
C SER A 113 3.59 -15.51 11.53
N ARG A 114 4.87 -15.12 11.45
CA ARG A 114 5.95 -16.00 11.00
C ARG A 114 6.54 -16.81 12.14
N ALA A 115 6.67 -16.20 13.32
CA ALA A 115 7.25 -16.82 14.49
C ALA A 115 6.24 -17.69 15.26
N SER A 116 4.95 -17.54 14.98
CA SER A 116 3.87 -18.13 15.78
C SER A 116 4.06 -19.61 16.05
N GLU A 117 4.59 -20.41 15.13
CA GLU A 117 4.68 -21.88 15.29
C GLU A 117 5.31 -22.34 16.63
N GLU A 118 6.12 -21.51 17.31
CA GLU A 118 6.64 -21.84 18.66
C GLU A 118 6.92 -20.62 19.57
N LEU A 119 6.09 -19.56 19.54
CA LEU A 119 6.40 -18.35 20.34
C LEU A 119 6.25 -18.51 21.86
N VAL A 120 5.54 -19.52 22.36
CA VAL A 120 5.26 -19.68 23.79
C VAL A 120 5.67 -21.06 24.27
N LEU A 121 6.66 -21.09 25.16
CA LEU A 121 7.22 -22.30 25.78
C LEU A 121 6.42 -22.73 27.01
N SER A 122 5.91 -21.77 27.80
CA SER A 122 5.09 -22.07 28.96
C SER A 122 4.20 -20.90 29.38
N ILE A 123 3.12 -21.22 30.10
CA ILE A 123 2.17 -20.26 30.67
C ILE A 123 1.85 -20.70 32.09
N VAL A 124 2.14 -19.85 33.08
CA VAL A 124 1.89 -20.11 34.50
C VAL A 124 1.11 -18.94 35.11
N ALA A 125 0.12 -19.22 35.95
CA ALA A 125 -0.71 -18.21 36.59
C ALA A 125 -0.53 -18.19 38.12
N SER A 126 -0.56 -17.00 38.71
CA SER A 126 -0.55 -16.79 40.16
C SER A 126 -1.32 -15.51 40.51
N GLY A 127 -2.34 -15.60 41.37
CA GLY A 127 -3.21 -14.46 41.69
C GLY A 127 -3.87 -13.87 40.44
N ASN A 128 -3.61 -12.58 40.17
CA ASN A 128 -4.02 -11.88 38.96
C ASN A 128 -2.94 -11.88 37.85
N LEU A 129 -1.80 -12.50 38.07
CA LEU A 129 -0.67 -12.50 37.15
C LEU A 129 -0.63 -13.77 36.31
N VAL A 130 -0.16 -13.62 35.07
CA VAL A 130 0.18 -14.72 34.18
C VAL A 130 1.59 -14.46 33.63
N VAL A 131 2.48 -15.43 33.79
CA VAL A 131 3.84 -15.39 33.26
C VAL A 131 3.89 -16.30 32.03
N LEU A 132 4.32 -15.75 30.90
CA LEU A 132 4.52 -16.48 29.66
C LEU A 132 6.03 -16.52 29.35
N LYS A 133 6.56 -17.70 29.03
CA LYS A 133 7.93 -17.87 28.55
C LYS A 133 7.95 -17.98 27.03
N THR A 134 8.91 -17.33 26.40
CA THR A 134 9.14 -17.36 24.95
C THR A 134 10.57 -17.84 24.68
N PRO A 135 10.92 -18.21 23.43
CA PRO A 135 12.32 -18.21 23.01
C PRO A 135 12.97 -16.82 23.20
N ALA A 136 14.29 -16.77 23.20
CA ALA A 136 15.06 -15.53 23.34
C ALA A 136 14.61 -14.48 22.31
N GLY A 137 14.44 -13.23 22.75
CA GLY A 137 13.93 -12.12 21.95
C GLY A 137 12.44 -12.18 21.55
N GLY A 138 11.70 -13.21 21.98
CA GLY A 138 10.29 -13.41 21.61
C GLY A 138 9.28 -12.62 22.45
N ALA A 139 9.67 -12.14 23.63
CA ALA A 139 8.73 -11.59 24.60
C ALA A 139 8.06 -10.30 24.13
N GLN A 140 8.83 -9.38 23.55
CA GLN A 140 8.30 -8.10 23.04
C GLN A 140 7.27 -8.30 21.93
N LEU A 141 7.54 -9.26 21.04
CA LEU A 141 6.65 -9.61 19.95
C LEU A 141 5.32 -10.18 20.47
N LEU A 142 5.39 -11.07 21.45
CA LEU A 142 4.22 -11.66 22.09
C LEU A 142 3.41 -10.60 22.85
N ALA A 143 4.04 -9.79 23.70
CA ALA A 143 3.40 -8.71 24.46
C ALA A 143 2.63 -7.76 23.53
N SER A 144 3.29 -7.32 22.46
CA SER A 144 2.68 -6.45 21.44
C SER A 144 1.45 -7.11 20.78
N ALA A 145 1.46 -8.42 20.56
CA ALA A 145 0.31 -9.14 20.03
C ALA A 145 -0.84 -9.27 21.02
N LEU A 146 -0.53 -9.49 22.31
CA LEU A 146 -1.51 -9.56 23.39
C LEU A 146 -2.18 -8.20 23.62
N ASP A 147 -1.41 -7.12 23.65
CA ASP A 147 -1.95 -5.76 23.86
C ASP A 147 -2.89 -5.35 22.72
N ARG A 148 -2.55 -5.68 21.46
CA ARG A 148 -3.46 -5.47 20.32
C ARG A 148 -4.76 -6.27 20.46
N ALA A 149 -4.69 -7.50 20.96
CA ALA A 149 -5.85 -8.34 21.20
C ALA A 149 -6.69 -7.86 22.39
N ALA A 150 -6.08 -7.20 23.38
CA ALA A 150 -6.82 -6.50 24.43
C ALA A 150 -7.53 -5.26 23.86
N ALA A 151 -6.83 -4.45 23.06
CA ALA A 151 -7.36 -3.22 22.47
C ALA A 151 -8.57 -3.45 21.54
N ASN A 152 -8.61 -4.59 20.84
CA ASN A 152 -9.75 -4.98 20.00
C ASN A 152 -10.82 -5.84 20.72
N GLY A 153 -10.72 -5.96 22.05
CA GLY A 153 -11.71 -6.63 22.90
C GLY A 153 -11.61 -8.16 22.94
N ARG A 154 -10.72 -8.80 22.18
CA ARG A 154 -10.56 -10.27 22.18
C ARG A 154 -10.00 -10.80 23.50
N LEU A 155 -9.24 -9.99 24.24
CA LEU A 155 -8.71 -10.30 25.58
C LEU A 155 -9.20 -9.28 26.61
N ALA A 156 -10.52 -9.14 26.75
CA ALA A 156 -11.14 -8.11 27.57
C ALA A 156 -10.75 -8.16 29.07
N THR A 157 -10.30 -9.30 29.60
CA THR A 157 -9.87 -9.45 30.99
C THR A 157 -8.41 -9.07 31.23
N LEU A 158 -7.63 -8.82 30.18
CA LEU A 158 -6.24 -8.36 30.27
C LEU A 158 -6.22 -6.85 30.56
N ILE A 159 -5.46 -6.42 31.57
CA ILE A 159 -5.15 -5.01 31.83
C ILE A 159 -4.06 -4.55 30.85
N GLY A 160 -2.99 -5.34 30.73
CA GLY A 160 -1.83 -5.04 29.89
C GLY A 160 -0.69 -6.01 30.16
N THR A 161 0.43 -5.80 29.47
CA THR A 161 1.62 -6.65 29.54
C THR A 161 2.90 -5.88 29.83
N ILE A 162 3.90 -6.58 30.39
CA ILE A 162 5.29 -6.12 30.52
C ILE A 162 6.17 -7.21 29.92
N ALA A 163 7.04 -6.86 28.97
CA ALA A 163 7.97 -7.79 28.34
C ALA A 163 9.41 -7.54 28.78
N GLY A 164 10.10 -8.63 29.09
CA GLY A 164 11.56 -8.70 29.10
C GLY A 164 12.09 -9.17 27.74
N ASP A 165 13.11 -10.02 27.75
CA ASP A 165 13.65 -10.67 26.55
C ASP A 165 12.90 -11.97 26.20
N ASP A 166 12.74 -12.85 27.19
CA ASP A 166 12.20 -14.21 27.03
C ASP A 166 10.96 -14.47 27.91
N THR A 167 10.45 -13.41 28.56
CA THR A 167 9.36 -13.48 29.55
C THR A 167 8.39 -12.33 29.38
N VAL A 168 7.09 -12.65 29.37
CA VAL A 168 6.00 -11.65 29.40
C VAL A 168 5.20 -11.84 30.69
N LEU A 169 5.00 -10.75 31.42
CA LEU A 169 4.04 -10.66 32.51
C LEU A 169 2.74 -10.07 31.99
N ALA A 170 1.64 -10.81 32.07
CA ALA A 170 0.30 -10.37 31.73
C ALA A 170 -0.56 -10.22 33.00
N ILE A 171 -1.29 -9.12 33.12
CA ILE A 171 -2.00 -8.75 34.34
C ILE A 171 -3.51 -8.80 34.11
N SER A 172 -4.22 -9.60 34.89
CA SER A 172 -5.69 -9.71 34.84
C SER A 172 -6.38 -8.59 35.61
N LYS A 173 -7.57 -8.21 35.14
CA LYS A 173 -8.46 -7.22 35.80
C LYS A 173 -8.91 -7.66 37.19
N SER A 174 -9.18 -8.96 37.38
CA SER A 174 -9.60 -9.50 38.67
C SER A 174 -8.39 -9.96 39.50
N ALA A 175 -8.39 -9.68 40.80
CA ALA A 175 -7.35 -10.07 41.76
C ALA A 175 -7.04 -11.59 41.78
N ASN A 176 -8.01 -12.42 41.41
CA ASN A 176 -7.89 -13.89 41.29
C ASN A 176 -8.07 -14.38 39.85
N GLY A 177 -8.03 -13.47 38.87
CA GLY A 177 -8.37 -13.74 37.48
C GLY A 177 -7.26 -14.39 36.65
N GLY A 178 -6.08 -14.64 37.21
CA GLY A 178 -4.92 -15.16 36.47
C GLY A 178 -5.19 -16.51 35.80
N LYS A 179 -5.89 -17.43 36.48
CA LYS A 179 -6.23 -18.75 35.92
C LYS A 179 -7.18 -18.67 34.73
N SER A 180 -8.15 -17.76 34.76
CA SER A 180 -9.06 -17.55 33.63
C SER A 180 -8.33 -16.87 32.46
N LEU A 181 -7.50 -15.87 32.76
CA LEU A 181 -6.70 -15.18 31.76
C LEU A 181 -5.74 -16.17 31.08
N SER A 182 -5.04 -17.05 31.81
CA SER A 182 -4.12 -18.01 31.19
C SER A 182 -4.83 -18.94 30.19
N GLN A 183 -6.05 -19.39 30.49
CA GLN A 183 -6.86 -20.19 29.57
C GLN A 183 -7.23 -19.39 28.31
N GLN A 184 -7.63 -18.12 28.46
CA GLN A 184 -7.92 -17.25 27.32
C GLN A 184 -6.69 -17.02 26.44
N LEU A 185 -5.52 -16.79 27.06
CA LEU A 185 -4.25 -16.61 26.34
C LEU A 185 -3.87 -17.87 25.55
N THR A 186 -3.97 -19.06 26.16
CA THR A 186 -3.74 -20.34 25.47
C THR A 186 -4.64 -20.48 24.25
N ASN A 187 -5.94 -20.17 24.38
CA ASN A 187 -6.88 -20.23 23.28
C ASN A 187 -6.57 -19.22 22.17
N PHE A 188 -6.17 -18.00 22.53
CA PHE A 188 -5.78 -16.95 21.59
C PHE A 188 -4.54 -17.36 20.78
N ILE A 189 -3.51 -17.87 21.46
CA ILE A 189 -2.25 -18.32 20.85
C ILE A 189 -2.53 -19.48 19.88
N ASN A 190 -3.27 -20.51 20.33
CA ASN A 190 -3.60 -21.68 19.52
C ASN A 190 -4.54 -21.35 18.34
N GLY A 191 -5.47 -20.41 18.52
CA GLY A 191 -6.37 -19.95 17.47
C GLY A 191 -5.64 -19.24 16.33
N ASN A 192 -4.58 -18.50 16.64
CA ASN A 192 -3.76 -17.84 15.62
C ASN A 192 -2.92 -18.85 14.81
N GLN A 193 -2.39 -19.93 15.42
CA GLN A 193 -1.67 -20.99 14.67
C GLN A 193 -2.51 -21.61 13.56
N LYS A 194 -3.78 -21.92 13.85
CA LYS A 194 -4.70 -22.56 12.89
C LYS A 194 -5.12 -21.64 11.74
N SER A 195 -5.08 -20.33 11.94
CA SER A 195 -5.43 -19.36 10.89
C SER A 195 -4.33 -19.22 9.84
N ILE A 196 -3.08 -19.44 10.24
CA ILE A 196 -1.88 -19.28 9.39
C ILE A 196 -1.73 -20.49 8.46
N SER A 197 -1.96 -21.70 8.95
CA SER A 197 -1.92 -22.92 8.13
C SER A 197 -2.99 -22.99 7.02
N LYS A 198 -4.08 -22.21 7.14
CA LYS A 198 -5.11 -22.11 6.10
C LYS A 198 -4.82 -21.06 5.02
N GLY A 199 -3.89 -20.12 5.25
CA GLY A 199 -3.57 -19.03 4.32
C GLY A 199 -2.47 -19.32 3.32
N VAL A 200 -1.89 -20.53 3.33
CA VAL A 200 -0.76 -20.97 2.49
C VAL A 200 -1.22 -21.92 1.37
N ARG A 201 -2.49 -21.88 0.97
CA ARG A 201 -3.02 -22.64 -0.19
C ARG A 201 -3.45 -21.72 -1.30
#